data_AF-A0A7X1LBH6-F1
#
_entry.id   AF-A0A7X1LBH6-F1
#
_cell.length_a   1.000
_cell.length_b   1.000
_cell.length_c   1.000
_cell.angle_alpha   90.00
_cell.angle_beta   90.00
_cell.angle_gamma   90.00
#
_symmetry.space_group_name_H-M   'P 1'
#
loop_
_entity.id
_entity.type
_entity.pdbx_description
1 polymer ?
#
loop_
_entity_poly.entity_id
_entity_poly.type
_entity_poly.pdbx_seq_one_letter_code
_entity_poly.pdbx_strand_id
1 'polypeptide(L)' 'MISLLSIAYKEARETHYWIRLLRDSNYLNSQKADSLLNHCIELQKIIGSILKTMKNQNT' A
#
# COMPACT_ATOMS: atom_id res chain seq x y z
N MET A 1 -7.55 -3.59 16.69
CA MET A 1 -6.91 -2.45 16.00
C MET A 1 -5.71 -2.89 15.14
N ILE A 2 -4.71 -3.60 15.70
CA ILE A 2 -3.56 -4.13 14.92
C ILE A 2 -4.01 -5.04 13.75
N SER A 3 -5.03 -5.87 13.96
CA SER A 3 -5.60 -6.74 12.93
C SER A 3 -6.18 -5.94 11.74
N LEU A 4 -6.98 -4.92 12.02
CA LEU A 4 -7.57 -4.03 11.00
C LEU A 4 -6.49 -3.31 10.18
N LEU A 5 -5.46 -2.77 10.84
CA LEU A 5 -4.32 -2.14 10.15
C LEU A 5 -3.50 -3.16 9.34
N SER A 6 -3.39 -4.40 9.80
CA SER A 6 -2.72 -5.47 9.05
C SER A 6 -3.51 -5.87 7.81
N ILE A 7 -4.84 -5.84 7.86
CA ILE A 7 -5.71 -6.04 6.69
C ILE A 7 -5.51 -4.87 5.72
N ALA A 8 -5.62 -3.62 6.18
CA ALA A 8 -5.42 -2.44 5.34
C ALA A 8 -4.05 -2.43 4.64
N TYR A 9 -3.00 -2.88 5.33
CA TYR A 9 -1.67 -3.03 4.73
C TYR A 9 -1.63 -4.08 3.60
N LYS A 10 -2.34 -5.21 3.76
CA LYS A 10 -2.45 -6.23 2.71
C LYS A 10 -3.22 -5.70 1.49
N GLU A 11 -4.37 -5.07 1.72
CA GLU A 11 -5.19 -4.47 0.65
C GLU A 11 -4.42 -3.40 -0.15
N ALA A 12 -3.61 -2.57 0.53
CA ALA A 12 -2.75 -1.59 -0.11
C ALA A 12 -1.66 -2.22 -0.98
N ARG A 13 -1.15 -3.41 -0.62
CA ARG A 13 -0.18 -4.16 -1.44
C ARG A 13 -0.85 -4.81 -2.66
N GLU A 14 -2.05 -5.34 -2.49
CA GLU A 14 -2.84 -5.88 -3.60
C GLU A 14 -3.21 -4.79 -4.61
N THR A 15 -3.68 -3.64 -4.13
CA THR A 15 -3.95 -2.47 -4.98
C THR A 15 -2.71 -2.04 -5.77
N HIS A 16 -1.55 -1.96 -5.10
CA HIS A 16 -0.28 -1.65 -5.77
C HIS A 16 0.07 -2.68 -6.85
N TYR A 17 -0.19 -3.98 -6.61
CA TYR A 17 0.00 -5.02 -7.62
C TYR A 17 -0.95 -4.84 -8.82
N TRP A 18 -2.23 -4.60 -8.58
CA TRP A 18 -3.21 -4.38 -9.65
C TRP A 18 -2.89 -3.16 -10.52
N ILE A 19 -2.41 -2.06 -9.94
CA ILE A 19 -2.00 -0.88 -10.70
C ILE A 19 -0.82 -1.20 -11.63
N ARG A 20 0.15 -1.99 -11.19
CA ARG A 20 1.26 -2.45 -12.05
C ARG A 20 0.74 -3.28 -13.21
N LEU A 21 -0.15 -4.23 -12.95
CA LEU A 21 -0.72 -5.08 -13.99
C LEU A 21 -1.53 -4.27 -15.02
N LEU A 22 -2.33 -3.30 -14.56
CA LEU A 22 -3.10 -2.40 -15.43
C LEU A 22 -2.19 -1.53 -16.31
N ARG A 23 -1.09 -1.03 -15.75
CA ARG A 23 -0.07 -0.29 -16.50
C ARG A 23 0.59 -1.18 -17.56
N ASP A 24 1.05 -2.36 -17.16
CA ASP A 24 1.78 -3.28 -18.03
C ASP A 24 0.86 -3.88 -19.11
N SER A 25 -0.45 -3.93 -18.85
CA SER A 25 -1.49 -4.32 -19.82
C SER A 25 -1.98 -3.14 -20.68
N ASN A 26 -1.35 -1.97 -20.56
CA ASN A 26 -1.65 -0.75 -21.30
C ASN A 26 -3.09 -0.20 -21.11
N TYR A 27 -3.78 -0.61 -20.03
CA TYR A 27 -5.10 -0.08 -19.63
C TYR A 27 -4.99 1.23 -18.85
N LEU A 28 -3.82 1.52 -18.30
CA LEU A 28 -3.55 2.74 -17.52
C LEU A 28 -2.27 3.41 -18.05
N ASN A 29 -2.37 4.71 -18.32
CA ASN A 29 -1.22 5.53 -18.73
C ASN A 29 -0.09 5.45 -17.68
N SER A 30 1.16 5.27 -18.14
CA SER A 30 2.32 5.08 -17.27
C SER A 30 2.54 6.21 -16.26
N GLN A 31 2.37 7.48 -16.65
CA GLN A 31 2.53 8.61 -15.72
C GLN A 31 1.48 8.58 -14.60
N LYS A 32 0.23 8.26 -14.95
CA LYS A 32 -0.86 8.10 -13.96
C LYS A 32 -0.61 6.89 -13.06
N ALA A 33 -0.18 5.77 -13.64
CA ALA A 33 0.15 4.57 -12.90
C ALA A 33 1.27 4.82 -11.90
N ASP A 34 2.37 5.46 -12.32
CA ASP A 34 3.52 5.73 -11.45
C ASP A 34 3.16 6.70 -10.31
N SER A 35 2.31 7.70 -10.57
CA SER A 35 1.76 8.57 -9.51
C SER A 35 0.93 7.78 -8.49
N LEU A 36 0.04 6.88 -8.95
CA LEU A 36 -0.77 6.04 -8.05
C LEU A 36 0.08 5.04 -7.27
N LEU A 37 1.10 4.43 -7.90
CA LEU A 37 2.03 3.52 -7.24
C LEU A 37 2.79 4.24 -6.12
N ASN A 38 3.26 5.47 -6.37
CA ASN A 38 3.92 6.28 -5.35
C ASN A 38 2.98 6.58 -4.16
N HIS A 39 1.71 6.88 -4.41
CA HIS A 39 0.73 7.05 -3.33
C HIS A 39 0.51 5.75 -2.53
N CYS A 40 0.41 4.59 -3.20
CA CYS A 40 0.30 3.30 -2.53
C CYS A 40 1.54 3.01 -1.65
N ILE A 41 2.73 3.34 -2.12
CA ILE A 41 3.98 3.17 -1.35
C ILE A 41 3.95 4.04 -0.09
N GLU A 42 3.56 5.31 -0.21
CA GLU A 42 3.44 6.20 0.96
C GLU A 42 2.41 5.68 1.98
N LEU A 43 1.25 5.20 1.52
CA LEU A 43 0.25 4.58 2.41
C LEU A 43 0.81 3.35 3.13
N GLN A 44 1.55 2.49 2.43
CA GLN A 44 2.20 1.33 3.06
C GLN A 44 3.22 1.76 4.11
N LYS A 45 4.02 2.82 3.86
CA LYS A 45 4.98 3.34 4.86
C LYS A 45 4.27 3.86 6.10
N ILE A 46 3.18 4.62 5.95
CA ILE A 46 2.40 5.16 7.07
C ILE A 46 1.77 4.03 7.89
N ILE A 47 1.07 3.09 7.25
CA ILE A 47 0.46 1.97 7.96
C ILE A 47 1.54 1.09 8.62
N GLY A 48 2.66 0.87 7.95
CA GLY A 48 3.80 0.13 8.45
C GLY A 48 4.46 0.78 9.68
N SER A 49 4.59 2.11 9.70
CA SER A 49 5.13 2.82 10.86
C SER A 49 4.17 2.76 12.05
N ILE A 50 2.86 2.95 11.83
CA ILE A 50 1.83 2.82 12.87
C ILE A 50 1.85 1.41 13.47
N LEU A 51 1.90 0.37 12.62
CA LEU A 51 1.98 -1.02 13.06
C LEU A 51 3.24 -1.30 13.91
N LYS A 52 4.39 -0.74 13.54
CA LYS A 52 5.63 -0.86 14.32
C LYS A 52 5.50 -0.20 15.69
N THR A 53 5.02 1.04 15.74
CA THR A 53 4.82 1.78 16.99
C THR A 53 3.87 1.05 17.93
N MET A 54 2.73 0.59 17.40
CA MET A 54 1.74 -0.15 18.18
C MET A 54 2.26 -1.48 18.73
N LYS A 55 3.08 -2.21 17.96
CA LYS A 55 3.68 -3.47 18.43
C LYS A 55 4.67 -3.24 19.56
N ASN A 56 5.51 -2.21 19.46
CA ASN A 56 6.47 -1.86 20.50
C ASN A 56 5.81 -1.39 21.81
N GLN A 57 4.63 -0.75 21.74
CA GLN A 57 3.90 -0.27 22.91
C GLN A 57 3.14 -1.38 23.68
N ASN A 58 2.93 -2.55 23.07
CA ASN A 58 2.26 -3.70 23.68
C ASN A 58 3.25 -4.78 24.18
N THR A 59 4.55 -4.47 24.16
CA THR A 59 5.64 -5.22 24.82
C THR A 59 6.09 -4.45 26.04
#